data_AF-A0A8C8B6P3-F1
#
_entry.id   AF-A0A8C8B6P3-F1
#
_cell.length_a   1.000
_cell.length_b   1.000
_cell.length_c   1.000
_cell.angle_alpha   90.00
_cell.angle_beta   90.00
_cell.angle_gamma   90.00
#
_symmetry.space_group_name_H-M   'P 1'
#
loop_
_entity.id
_entity.type
_entity.pdbx_description
1 polymer ?
#
loop_
_entity_poly.entity_id
_entity_poly.type
_entity_poly.pdbx_seq_one_letter_code
_entity_poly.pdbx_strand_id
1 'polypeptide(L)' 'MSGWAPYVETLLADGTCQDAAIVGYRDTPAVWAAAPGKTFANIT' A
#
# COMPACT_ATOMS: atom_id res chain seq x y z
N MET A 1 3.10 -6.42 -11.51
CA MET A 1 3.05 -5.45 -10.39
C MET A 1 3.22 -6.19 -9.04
N SER A 2 4.22 -7.07 -8.91
CA SER A 2 4.30 -8.03 -7.79
C SER A 2 5.45 -7.78 -6.81
N GLY A 3 6.14 -6.64 -6.91
CA GLY A 3 7.31 -6.34 -6.04
C GLY A 3 6.98 -5.61 -4.72
N TRP A 4 5.83 -4.93 -4.63
CA TRP A 4 5.54 -4.01 -3.52
C TRP A 4 4.65 -4.59 -2.42
N ALA A 5 3.96 -5.70 -2.68
CA ALA A 5 3.08 -6.34 -1.69
C ALA A 5 3.81 -6.75 -0.39
N PRO A 6 5.03 -7.32 -0.42
CA PRO A 6 5.75 -7.68 0.82
C PRO A 6 6.08 -6.48 1.72
N TYR A 7 6.20 -5.27 1.15
CA TYR A 7 6.41 -4.05 1.94
C TYR A 7 5.15 -3.68 2.73
N VAL A 8 3.98 -3.79 2.10
CA VAL A 8 2.69 -3.58 2.79
C VAL A 8 2.51 -4.62 3.89
N GLU A 9 2.83 -5.89 3.62
CA GLU A 9 2.78 -6.96 4.63
C GLU A 9 3.72 -6.68 5.81
N THR A 10 4.94 -6.20 5.54
CA THR A 10 5.92 -5.84 6.59
C THR A 10 5.41 -4.69 7.46
N LEU A 11 4.76 -3.67 6.87
CA LEU A 11 4.18 -2.55 7.60
C LEU A 11 2.99 -2.97 8.50
N LEU A 12 2.29 -4.04 8.14
CA LEU A 12 1.16 -4.56 8.92
C LEU A 12 1.57 -5.64 9.95
N ALA A 13 2.78 -6.18 9.83
CA ALA A 13 3.21 -7.37 10.56
C ALA A 13 3.26 -7.18 12.08
N ASP A 14 3.54 -5.97 12.57
CA ASP A 14 3.62 -5.68 14.01
C ASP A 14 2.25 -5.41 14.66
N GLY A 15 1.17 -5.39 13.87
CA GLY A 15 -0.20 -5.16 14.35
C GLY A 15 -0.47 -3.74 14.84
N THR A 16 0.44 -2.78 14.65
CA THR A 16 0.27 -1.38 15.06
C THR A 16 -0.51 -0.56 14.03
N CYS A 17 -0.51 -1.01 12.77
CA CYS A 17 -1.13 -0.33 11.65
C CYS A 17 -2.44 -1.01 11.22
N GLN A 18 -3.48 -0.21 11.01
CA GLN A 18 -4.80 -0.68 10.55
C GLN A 18 -4.95 -0.71 9.02
N ASP A 19 -4.05 -0.02 8.31
CA ASP A 19 -4.00 0.18 6.86
C ASP A 19 -2.57 0.60 6.43
N ALA A 20 -2.16 0.25 5.21
CA ALA A 20 -0.88 0.60 4.62
C ALA A 20 -0.93 0.54 3.08
N ALA A 21 -0.17 1.39 2.40
CA ALA A 21 -0.02 1.39 0.95
C ALA A 21 1.33 1.94 0.50
N ILE A 22 1.77 1.48 -0.68
CA ILE A 22 2.87 2.06 -1.45
C ILE A 22 2.26 2.83 -2.62
N VAL A 23 2.51 4.13 -2.68
CA VAL A 23 1.94 5.03 -3.70
C VAL A 23 3.08 5.66 -4.48
N GLY A 24 3.09 5.45 -5.79
CA GLY A 24 3.97 6.17 -6.70
C GLY A 24 3.54 7.62 -6.83
N TYR A 25 4.49 8.55 -6.87
CA TYR A 25 4.19 9.98 -6.99
C TYR A 25 4.72 10.61 -8.29
N ARG A 26 5.68 9.95 -8.96
CA ARG A 26 6.35 10.49 -10.15
C ARG A 26 5.61 10.06 -11.42
N ASP A 27 5.51 10.98 -12.39
CA ASP A 27 4.90 10.85 -13.72
C ASP A 27 3.39 10.58 -13.71
N THR A 28 2.97 9.48 -13.08
CA THR A 28 1.56 9.13 -12.91
C THR A 28 1.36 8.61 -11.49
N PRO A 29 0.82 9.46 -10.59
CA PRO A 29 0.48 9.03 -9.24
C PRO A 29 -0.48 7.84 -9.27
N ALA A 30 -0.11 6.77 -8.58
CA ALA A 30 -0.91 5.55 -8.54
C ALA A 30 -0.54 4.69 -7.34
N VAL A 31 -1.53 3.97 -6.81
CA VAL A 31 -1.31 2.93 -5.81
C VAL A 31 -0.60 1.75 -6.46
N TRP A 32 0.57 1.38 -5.94
CA TRP A 32 1.36 0.24 -6.44
C TRP A 32 1.12 -1.03 -5.63
N ALA A 33 0.80 -0.90 -4.34
CA ALA A 33 0.32 -1.97 -3.47
C ALA A 33 -0.44 -1.34 -2.29
N ALA A 34 -1.47 -2.00 -1.78
CA ALA A 34 -2.20 -1.56 -0.60
C ALA A 34 -2.83 -2.73 0.14
N ALA A 35 -3.17 -2.52 1.40
CA ALA A 35 -3.96 -3.47 2.17
C ALA A 35 -5.36 -3.66 1.51
N PRO A 36 -5.78 -4.91 1.24
CA PRO A 36 -7.04 -5.16 0.54
C PRO A 36 -8.25 -4.75 1.37
N GLY A 37 -9.21 -4.06 0.74
CA GLY A 37 -10.46 -3.65 1.37
C GLY A 37 -10.33 -2.47 2.36
N LYS A 38 -9.23 -1.72 2.30
CA LYS A 38 -8.96 -0.58 3.18
C LYS A 38 -8.98 0.76 2.44
N THR A 39 -8.84 1.86 3.17
CA THR A 39 -8.99 3.23 2.64
C THR A 39 -7.87 3.59 1.68
N PHE A 40 -6.62 3.24 2.00
CA PHE A 40 -5.46 3.63 1.19
C PHE A 40 -5.40 2.97 -0.19
N ALA A 41 -6.15 1.89 -0.40
CA ALA A 41 -6.33 1.30 -1.73
C ALA A 41 -7.05 2.25 -2.71
N ASN A 42 -7.72 3.30 -2.22
CA ASN A 42 -8.50 4.25 -3.01
C ASN A 42 -7.85 5.64 -3.11
N ILE A 43 -6.57 5.79 -2.80
CA ILE A 43 -5.85 7.06 -2.97
C ILE A 43 -5.80 7.43 -4.47
N THR A 44 -6.16 8.67 -4.78
CA THR A 44 -6.20 9.27 -6.14
C THR A 44 -5.30 10.48 -6.24
#